data_AF-A0A3Q2PHR6-F1
#
_entry.id   AF-A0A3Q2PHR6-F1
#
_cell.length_a   1.000
_cell.length_b   1.000
_cell.length_c   1.000
_cell.angle_alpha   90.00
_cell.angle_beta   90.00
_cell.angle_gamma   90.00
#
_symmetry.space_group_name_H-M   'P 1'
#
loop_
_entity.id
_entity.type
_entity.pdbx_description
1 polymer ?
#
loop_
_entity_poly.entity_id
_entity_poly.type
_entity_poly.pdbx_seq_one_letter_code
_entity_poly.pdbx_strand_id
1 'polypeptide(L)'
;MGTVQYNEEGVAERQWTYQTCTEFGFYQTCEDATCPFSGMLTLQAQTKLCAEVFGISQHSLPARIAFTNSYYGGDDPHTRRVLYVNGGVDPWKELSVVQDSGEEARTVFIKETAHCADMSGERAMERRSLRKARQVRAPDSGADSRHKVFSMA
;
A
#
# COMPACT_ATOMS: atom_id res chain seq x y z
N MET A 1 17.63 20.83 -33.15
CA MET A 1 17.24 19.60 -32.43
C MET A 1 16.89 19.99 -31.01
N GLY A 2 15.60 19.98 -30.67
CA GLY A 2 15.15 20.30 -29.33
C GLY A 2 15.45 19.14 -28.38
N THR A 3 15.99 19.44 -27.21
CA THR A 3 16.14 18.49 -26.12
C THR A 3 14.76 18.15 -25.57
N VAL A 4 14.33 16.89 -25.72
CA VAL A 4 13.20 16.36 -24.96
C VAL A 4 13.61 16.35 -23.50
N GLN A 5 12.95 17.16 -22.68
CA GLN A 5 13.07 17.03 -21.23
C GLN A 5 12.29 15.77 -20.83
N TYR A 6 13.00 14.73 -20.41
CA TYR A 6 12.37 13.57 -19.79
C TYR A 6 11.87 14.00 -18.42
N ASN A 7 10.54 14.01 -18.23
CA ASN A 7 9.95 14.16 -16.92
C ASN A 7 10.06 12.82 -16.17
N GLU A 8 10.87 12.77 -15.12
CA GLU A 8 11.01 11.55 -14.32
C GLU A 8 9.69 11.12 -13.64
N GLU A 9 8.75 12.06 -13.46
CA GLU A 9 7.42 11.82 -12.88
C GLU A 9 6.58 10.83 -13.71
N GLY A 10 6.69 10.86 -15.05
CA GLY A 10 5.90 9.98 -15.92
C GLY A 10 6.41 8.54 -15.97
N VAL A 11 7.66 8.32 -15.55
CA VAL A 11 8.27 6.98 -15.54
C VAL A 11 7.58 6.15 -14.46
N ALA A 12 7.60 6.62 -13.20
CA ALA A 12 7.10 5.90 -12.03
C ALA A 12 5.63 5.45 -12.17
N GLU A 13 4.75 6.34 -12.67
CA GLU A 13 3.33 6.04 -12.85
C GLU A 13 3.10 4.88 -13.83
N ARG A 14 3.90 4.78 -14.90
CA ARG A 14 3.79 3.68 -15.84
C ARG A 14 4.18 2.35 -15.22
N GLN A 15 5.23 2.30 -14.39
CA GLN A 15 5.60 1.05 -13.69
C GLN A 15 4.57 0.67 -12.62
N TRP A 16 4.10 1.64 -11.84
CA TRP A 16 3.05 1.40 -10.84
C TRP A 16 1.77 0.87 -11.48
N THR A 17 1.34 1.48 -12.59
CA THR A 17 0.18 0.99 -13.35
C THR A 17 0.43 -0.42 -13.90
N TYR A 18 1.63 -0.69 -14.42
CA TYR A 18 1.97 -2.03 -14.90
C TYR A 18 1.87 -3.07 -13.78
N GLN A 19 2.49 -2.82 -12.62
CA GLN A 19 2.40 -3.71 -11.46
C GLN A 19 0.97 -3.90 -10.97
N THR A 20 0.16 -2.85 -10.96
CA THR A 20 -1.27 -2.93 -10.66
C THR A 20 -2.00 -3.85 -11.64
N CYS A 21 -1.64 -3.79 -12.93
CA CYS A 21 -2.18 -4.63 -13.99
C CYS A 21 -1.59 -6.05 -14.05
N THR A 22 -0.54 -6.38 -13.29
CA THR A 22 0.09 -7.71 -13.35
C THR A 22 0.16 -8.44 -12.03
N GLU A 23 0.00 -7.75 -10.91
CA GLU A 23 0.26 -8.26 -9.57
C GLU A 23 -0.81 -7.78 -8.58
N PHE A 24 -0.86 -6.47 -8.28
CA PHE A 24 -1.57 -5.97 -7.10
C PHE A 24 -3.07 -5.72 -7.28
N GLY A 25 -3.53 -5.35 -8.47
CA GLY A 25 -4.95 -5.08 -8.71
C GLY A 25 -5.55 -3.93 -7.89
N PHE A 26 -4.73 -2.95 -7.48
CA PHE A 26 -5.16 -1.82 -6.66
C PHE A 26 -5.92 -0.74 -7.46
N TYR A 27 -7.24 -0.93 -7.61
CA TYR A 27 -8.12 0.00 -8.33
C TYR A 27 -9.07 0.74 -7.38
N GLN A 28 -9.13 2.07 -7.50
CA GLN A 28 -10.04 2.89 -6.70
C GLN A 28 -11.36 3.00 -7.47
N THR A 29 -12.44 2.53 -6.85
CA THR A 29 -13.78 2.56 -7.43
C THR A 29 -14.72 3.36 -6.55
N CYS A 30 -15.81 3.84 -7.14
CA CYS A 30 -16.83 4.64 -6.48
C CYS A 30 -18.21 4.29 -7.03
N GLU A 31 -18.48 2.99 -7.21
CA GLU A 31 -19.73 2.49 -7.82
C GLU A 31 -20.92 2.53 -6.86
N ASP A 32 -20.64 2.62 -5.56
CA ASP A 32 -21.65 2.70 -4.51
C ASP A 32 -22.29 4.10 -4.44
N ALA A 33 -23.61 4.15 -4.25
CA ALA A 33 -24.37 5.40 -4.19
C ALA A 33 -24.01 6.31 -2.99
N THR A 34 -23.38 5.77 -1.95
CA THR A 34 -22.89 6.51 -0.78
C THR A 34 -21.52 7.15 -1.01
N CYS A 35 -20.81 6.76 -2.08
CA CYS A 35 -19.52 7.32 -2.40
C CYS A 35 -19.68 8.75 -2.94
N PRO A 36 -18.92 9.74 -2.42
CA PRO A 36 -19.11 11.14 -2.77
C PRO A 36 -18.52 11.53 -4.14
N PHE A 37 -17.86 10.61 -4.85
CA PHE A 37 -17.26 10.84 -6.17
C PHE A 37 -18.13 10.27 -7.30
N SER A 38 -17.64 10.36 -8.53
CA SER A 38 -18.39 9.90 -9.69
C SER A 38 -18.58 8.38 -9.71
N GLY A 39 -19.82 7.94 -9.87
CA GLY A 39 -20.18 6.53 -10.15
C GLY A 39 -19.59 5.96 -11.44
N MET A 40 -18.94 6.78 -12.27
CA MET A 40 -18.21 6.34 -13.46
C MET A 40 -16.83 5.76 -13.14
N LEU A 41 -16.35 5.91 -11.90
CA LEU A 41 -15.12 5.27 -11.42
C LEU A 41 -15.39 3.79 -11.12
N THR A 42 -15.56 2.99 -12.17
CA THR A 42 -15.87 1.55 -12.06
C THR A 42 -14.59 0.70 -12.14
N LEU A 43 -14.64 -0.52 -11.60
CA LEU A 43 -13.54 -1.47 -11.78
C LEU A 43 -13.25 -1.74 -13.27
N GLN A 44 -14.30 -1.77 -14.09
CA GLN A 44 -14.17 -1.95 -15.53
C GLN A 44 -13.42 -0.79 -16.19
N ALA A 45 -13.72 0.46 -15.80
CA ALA A 45 -13.05 1.64 -16.33
C ALA A 45 -11.56 1.63 -15.97
N GLN A 46 -11.24 1.27 -14.72
CA GLN A 46 -9.87 1.20 -14.21
C GLN A 46 -9.05 0.09 -14.89
N THR A 47 -9.62 -1.11 -15.04
CA THR A 47 -8.92 -2.27 -15.64
C THR A 47 -8.81 -2.18 -17.17
N LYS A 48 -9.61 -1.33 -17.84
CA LYS A 48 -9.51 -1.05 -19.28
C LYS A 48 -8.11 -0.60 -19.69
N LEU A 49 -7.48 0.21 -18.85
CA LEU A 49 -6.13 0.72 -19.08
C LEU A 49 -5.10 -0.41 -19.24
N CYS A 50 -5.26 -1.52 -18.52
CA CYS A 50 -4.35 -2.67 -18.61
C CYS A 50 -4.31 -3.28 -20.01
N ALA A 51 -5.47 -3.41 -20.64
CA ALA A 51 -5.58 -3.94 -21.99
C ALA A 51 -5.05 -2.92 -23.02
N GLU A 52 -5.44 -1.65 -22.88
CA GLU A 52 -5.11 -0.61 -23.87
C GLU A 52 -3.63 -0.22 -23.86
N VAL A 53 -2.99 -0.16 -22.70
CA VAL A 53 -1.60 0.34 -22.57
C VAL A 53 -0.58 -0.80 -22.57
N PHE A 54 -0.94 -1.97 -22.04
CA PHE A 54 0.00 -3.08 -21.83
C PHE A 54 -0.38 -4.37 -22.54
N GLY A 55 -1.54 -4.44 -23.22
CA GLY A 55 -2.02 -5.67 -23.86
C GLY A 55 -2.39 -6.76 -22.85
N ILE A 56 -2.63 -6.41 -21.58
CA ILE A 56 -2.97 -7.37 -20.53
C ILE A 56 -4.48 -7.51 -20.45
N SER A 57 -4.97 -8.72 -20.67
CA SER A 57 -6.40 -9.03 -20.55
C SER A 57 -6.86 -8.87 -19.10
N GLN A 58 -7.98 -8.16 -18.91
CA GLN A 58 -8.65 -8.00 -17.62
C GLN A 58 -9.01 -9.35 -17.00
N HIS A 59 -9.35 -10.34 -17.84
CA HIS A 59 -9.67 -11.70 -17.39
C HIS A 59 -8.48 -12.43 -16.75
N SER A 60 -7.25 -11.99 -17.01
CA SER A 60 -6.06 -12.55 -16.38
C SER A 60 -5.75 -11.95 -15.00
N LEU A 61 -6.33 -10.78 -14.67
CA LEU A 61 -6.05 -10.07 -13.43
C LEU A 61 -6.38 -10.89 -12.18
N PRO A 62 -7.56 -11.54 -12.05
CA PRO A 62 -7.88 -12.28 -10.83
C PRO A 62 -6.87 -13.39 -10.50
N ALA A 63 -6.42 -14.14 -11.51
CA ALA A 63 -5.44 -15.21 -11.31
C ALA A 63 -4.06 -14.68 -10.89
N ARG A 64 -3.66 -13.52 -11.42
CA ARG A 64 -2.40 -12.84 -11.09
C ARG A 64 -2.41 -12.25 -9.68
N ILE A 65 -3.52 -11.66 -9.27
CA ILE A 65 -3.73 -11.16 -7.92
C ILE A 65 -3.74 -12.33 -6.94
N ALA A 66 -4.47 -13.40 -7.25
CA ALA A 66 -4.49 -14.60 -6.42
C ALA A 66 -3.10 -15.23 -6.26
N PHE A 67 -2.29 -15.25 -7.33
CA PHE A 67 -0.89 -15.69 -7.25
C PHE A 67 -0.07 -14.79 -6.31
N THR A 68 -0.19 -13.47 -6.45
CA THR A 68 0.54 -12.50 -5.62
C THR A 68 0.17 -12.65 -4.15
N ASN A 69 -1.13 -12.74 -3.84
CA ASN A 69 -1.61 -12.93 -2.48
C ASN A 69 -1.18 -14.28 -1.90
N SER A 70 -1.22 -15.35 -2.70
CA SER A 70 -0.72 -16.66 -2.27
C SER A 70 0.79 -16.67 -2.03
N TYR A 71 1.55 -15.88 -2.79
CA TYR A 71 3.01 -15.83 -2.68
C TYR A 71 3.45 -15.02 -1.45
N TYR A 72 2.81 -13.88 -1.18
CA TYR A 72 3.17 -12.99 -0.07
C TYR A 72 2.37 -13.24 1.22
N GLY A 73 1.29 -14.03 1.16
CA GLY A 73 0.43 -14.38 2.30
C GLY A 73 -0.77 -13.46 2.52
N GLY A 74 -1.01 -12.49 1.64
CA GLY A 74 -2.18 -11.61 1.71
C GLY A 74 -2.28 -10.87 3.05
N ASP A 75 -3.45 -10.94 3.68
CA ASP A 75 -3.77 -10.31 4.96
C ASP A 75 -3.23 -11.07 6.19
N ASP A 76 -2.75 -12.30 6.01
CA ASP A 76 -2.07 -13.11 7.03
C ASP A 76 -0.68 -13.57 6.55
N PRO A 77 0.26 -12.62 6.36
CA PRO A 77 1.58 -12.97 5.87
C PRO A 77 2.46 -13.57 6.98
N HIS A 78 3.15 -14.67 6.68
CA HIS A 78 4.10 -15.31 7.59
C HIS A 78 5.44 -14.55 7.64
N THR A 79 5.40 -13.33 8.19
CA THR A 79 6.59 -12.48 8.31
C THR A 79 7.24 -12.58 9.68
N ARG A 80 8.54 -12.29 9.71
CA ARG A 80 9.36 -12.31 10.92
C ARG A 80 10.16 -11.02 11.04
N ARG A 81 10.19 -10.43 12.24
CA ARG A 81 10.88 -9.16 12.53
C ARG A 81 10.34 -8.00 11.70
N VAL A 82 9.03 -8.01 11.44
CA VAL A 82 8.34 -6.95 10.70
C VAL A 82 7.44 -6.15 11.65
N LEU A 83 7.46 -4.82 11.49
CA LEU A 83 6.56 -3.89 12.16
C LEU A 83 5.64 -3.26 11.11
N TYR A 84 4.34 -3.58 11.17
CA TYR A 84 3.31 -2.99 10.33
C TYR A 84 2.74 -1.75 11.02
N VAL A 85 2.93 -0.56 10.44
CA VAL A 85 2.48 0.71 11.02
C VAL A 85 1.39 1.30 10.15
N ASN A 86 0.21 1.52 10.74
CA ASN A 86 -0.97 1.98 10.02
C ASN A 86 -1.53 3.28 10.63
N GLY A 87 -1.86 4.23 9.75
CA GLY A 87 -2.56 5.46 10.13
C GLY A 87 -4.08 5.27 10.16
N GLY A 88 -4.76 5.82 11.15
CA GLY A 88 -6.20 5.60 11.30
C GLY A 88 -7.07 6.27 10.24
N VAL A 89 -6.61 7.38 9.65
CA VAL A 89 -7.28 8.08 8.55
C VAL A 89 -6.65 7.76 7.19
N ASP A 90 -5.66 6.87 7.16
CA ASP A 90 -5.03 6.42 5.92
C ASP A 90 -5.95 5.41 5.22
N PRO A 91 -6.48 5.70 4.02
CA PRO A 91 -7.29 4.73 3.27
C PRO A 91 -6.49 3.49 2.87
N TRP A 92 -5.15 3.59 2.79
CA TRP A 92 -4.30 2.48 2.43
C TRP A 92 -4.17 1.40 3.50
N LYS A 93 -4.59 1.68 4.74
CA LYS A 93 -4.55 0.69 5.83
C LYS A 93 -5.37 -0.57 5.54
N GLU A 94 -6.36 -0.46 4.66
CA GLU A 94 -7.22 -1.60 4.28
C GLU A 94 -6.43 -2.67 3.50
N LEU A 95 -5.28 -2.30 2.94
CA LEU A 95 -4.34 -3.21 2.28
C LEU A 95 -3.21 -3.65 3.21
N SER A 96 -3.39 -3.59 4.53
CA SER A 96 -2.30 -3.80 5.48
C SER A 96 -2.70 -4.79 6.55
N VAL A 97 -1.70 -5.33 7.23
CA VAL A 97 -1.89 -6.14 8.44
C VAL A 97 -2.24 -5.19 9.58
N VAL A 98 -3.52 -5.15 9.95
CA VAL A 98 -4.06 -4.28 11.01
C VAL A 98 -4.28 -5.00 12.35
N GLN A 99 -4.10 -6.33 12.36
CA GLN A 99 -4.16 -7.18 13.56
C GLN A 99 -2.88 -8.01 13.65
N ASP A 100 -2.43 -8.31 14.87
CA ASP A 100 -1.23 -9.13 15.06
C ASP A 100 -1.50 -10.58 14.60
N SER A 101 -0.68 -11.11 13.70
CA SER A 101 -0.76 -12.49 13.19
C SER A 101 0.18 -13.48 13.90
N GLY A 102 0.77 -13.10 15.04
CA GLY A 102 1.64 -13.97 15.84
C GLY A 102 2.63 -13.20 16.71
N GLU A 103 3.60 -13.91 17.33
CA GLU A 103 4.60 -13.29 18.22
C GLU A 103 5.73 -12.56 17.46
N GLU A 104 5.91 -12.85 16.16
CA GLU A 104 7.09 -12.43 15.37
C GLU A 104 6.85 -11.23 14.44
N ALA A 105 5.58 -10.86 14.26
CA ALA A 105 5.13 -9.68 13.54
C ALA A 105 4.30 -8.82 14.49
N ARG A 106 4.49 -7.49 14.43
CA ARG A 106 3.78 -6.57 15.31
C ARG A 106 3.09 -5.48 14.49
N THR A 107 1.88 -5.14 14.89
CA THR A 107 1.12 -4.02 14.33
C THR A 107 1.15 -2.80 15.25
N VAL A 108 1.14 -1.62 14.65
CA VAL A 108 1.04 -0.33 15.36
C VAL A 108 0.00 0.51 14.65
N PHE A 109 -1.13 0.73 15.33
CA PHE A 109 -2.21 1.55 14.82
C PHE A 109 -2.19 2.95 15.43
N ILE A 110 -2.04 3.98 14.58
CA ILE A 110 -1.97 5.38 14.97
C ILE A 110 -3.25 6.08 14.51
N LYS A 111 -4.28 6.06 15.36
CA LYS A 111 -5.66 6.52 15.07
C LYS A 111 -5.77 7.87 14.33
N GLU A 112 -4.83 8.78 14.57
CA GLU A 112 -4.93 10.19 14.25
C GLU A 112 -3.99 10.65 13.13
N THR A 113 -3.37 9.70 12.41
CA THR A 113 -2.42 10.02 11.35
C THR A 113 -2.84 9.45 10.00
N ALA A 114 -2.40 10.14 8.96
CA ALA A 114 -2.57 9.73 7.58
C ALA A 114 -1.36 8.89 7.12
N HIS A 115 -1.27 8.70 5.80
CA HIS A 115 -0.30 7.86 5.14
C HIS A 115 1.14 8.11 5.57
N CYS A 116 1.80 7.04 6.04
CA CYS A 116 3.22 6.99 6.41
C CYS A 116 3.70 8.13 7.33
N ALA A 117 2.83 8.69 8.18
CA ALA A 117 3.17 9.84 9.01
C ALA A 117 4.35 9.55 9.97
N ASP A 118 4.52 8.29 10.37
CA ASP A 118 5.61 7.84 11.23
C ASP A 118 6.98 7.91 10.56
N MET A 119 7.03 7.90 9.22
CA MET A 119 8.24 8.03 8.40
C MET A 119 8.63 9.48 8.11
N SER A 120 7.72 10.43 8.35
CA SER A 120 8.02 11.85 8.20
C SER A 120 9.02 12.35 9.25
N GLY A 121 9.73 13.44 8.96
CA GLY A 121 10.63 14.07 9.93
C GLY A 121 9.90 14.53 11.20
N GLU A 122 10.63 14.62 12.32
CA GLU A 122 10.08 15.11 13.58
C GLU A 122 9.57 16.55 13.45
N ARG A 123 8.46 16.84 14.12
CA ARG A 123 7.85 18.18 14.13
C ARG A 123 7.61 18.63 15.58
N ALA A 124 7.84 19.92 15.85
CA ALA A 124 7.66 20.49 17.18
C ALA A 124 6.23 20.25 17.75
N MET A 125 5.22 20.32 16.89
CA MET A 125 3.81 20.09 17.23
C MET A 125 3.32 18.69 16.84
N GLU A 126 4.17 17.68 16.98
CA GLU A 126 3.76 16.31 16.70
C GLU A 126 2.73 15.80 17.74
N ARG A 127 1.85 14.89 17.31
CA ARG A 127 0.87 14.27 18.22
C ARG A 127 1.55 13.26 19.14
N ARG A 128 1.06 13.14 20.38
CA ARG A 128 1.61 12.17 21.35
C ARG A 128 1.53 10.72 20.87
N SER A 129 0.48 10.36 20.14
CA SER A 129 0.29 9.03 19.56
C SER A 129 1.41 8.68 18.56
N LEU A 130 1.75 9.62 17.67
CA LEU A 130 2.83 9.44 16.69
C LEU A 130 4.21 9.33 17.37
N ARG A 131 4.49 10.18 18.36
CA ARG A 131 5.73 10.08 19.16
C ARG A 131 5.88 8.72 19.83
N LYS A 132 4.80 8.22 20.45
CA LYS A 132 4.80 6.88 21.08
C LYS A 132 5.01 5.77 20.06
N ALA A 133 4.35 5.85 18.91
CA ALA A 133 4.48 4.85 17.84
C ALA A 133 5.91 4.75 17.31
N ARG A 134 6.63 5.87 17.17
CA ARG A 134 8.03 5.89 16.72
C ARG A 134 9.01 5.23 17.69
N GLN A 135 8.62 5.03 18.95
CA GLN A 135 9.44 4.34 19.95
C GLN A 135 9.28 2.82 19.90
N VAL A 136 8.28 2.30 19.16
CA VAL A 136 8.04 0.87 19.02
C VAL A 136 9.09 0.26 18.08
N ARG A 137 9.60 -0.92 18.45
CA ARG A 137 10.55 -1.70 17.64
C ARG A 137 9.93 -3.03 17.22
N ALA A 138 10.41 -3.57 16.11
CA ALA A 138 10.06 -4.92 15.66
C ALA A 138 10.57 -5.98 16.66
N PRO A 139 9.87 -7.12 16.82
CA PRO A 139 10.29 -8.21 17.71
C PRO A 139 11.69 -8.74 17.36
N ASP A 140 12.54 -8.99 18.36
CA ASP A 140 13.93 -9.49 18.32
C ASP A 140 14.71 -9.28 17.00
N SER A 141 14.90 -8.00 16.67
CA SER A 141 16.03 -7.56 15.83
C SER A 141 17.25 -7.37 16.73
N GLY A 142 18.09 -8.40 16.83
CA GLY A 142 19.44 -8.22 17.33
C GLY A 142 20.12 -7.10 16.53
N ALA A 143 20.52 -6.03 17.23
CA ALA A 143 21.20 -4.84 16.73
C ALA A 143 20.61 -4.16 15.47
N ASP A 144 20.03 -2.99 15.68
CA ASP A 144 19.93 -1.87 14.72
C ASP A 144 19.48 -2.22 13.29
N SER A 145 18.28 -2.77 13.16
CA SER A 145 17.67 -3.01 11.85
C SER A 145 16.24 -2.48 11.84
N ARG A 146 16.07 -1.18 11.54
CA ARG A 146 14.77 -0.52 11.36
C ARG A 146 14.19 -0.86 9.98
N HIS A 147 13.78 -2.11 9.76
CA HIS A 147 13.04 -2.49 8.56
C HIS A 147 11.54 -2.38 8.85
N LYS A 148 10.96 -1.24 8.44
CA LYS A 148 9.51 -1.05 8.41
C LYS A 148 9.03 -1.46 7.03
N VAL A 149 8.05 -2.35 6.97
CA VAL A 149 7.48 -2.81 5.71
C VAL A 149 6.09 -2.22 5.59
N PHE A 150 5.86 -1.50 4.51
CA PHE A 150 4.51 -1.17 4.07
C PHE A 150 3.98 -2.42 3.36
N SER A 151 2.98 -3.08 3.96
CA SER A 151 2.29 -4.18 3.29
C SER A 151 1.29 -3.58 2.32
N MET A 152 1.30 -4.07 1.08
CA MET A 152 0.17 -4.00 0.17
C MET A 152 -0.35 -5.43 0.07
N ALA A 153 -1.33 -5.76 0.90
CA ALA A 153 -2.08 -7.01 0.94
C ALA A 153 -3.42 -6.84 0.22
#